data_AF-A0A8T6EPP7-F1
#
_entry.id   AF-A0A8T6EPP7-F1
#
_cell.length_a   1.000
_cell.length_b   1.000
_cell.length_c   1.000
_cell.angle_alpha   90.00
_cell.angle_beta   90.00
_cell.angle_gamma   90.00
#
_symmetry.space_group_name_H-M   'P 1'
#
loop_
_entity.id
_entity.type
_entity.pdbx_description
1 polymer ?
#
loop_
_entity_poly.entity_id
_entity_poly.type
_entity_poly.pdbx_seq_one_letter_code
_entity_poly.pdbx_strand_id
1 'polypeptide(L)'
;MVTSRSEALAGVWSALGGDPGDLEHARISNEQPMYASHFGVDTAATATIGAAALAAARVWRERTGRWQQAEIDARHASVAYRSERLLRAGGEPVGEQWHDVSGYYPTADGRYIHLHCNFPHFRARTLEVLGAEENRDDIARACAQWNAFDLEETVIAARSCAFMLRSRDEWHAHPQGQALATLPLLTITRHDDGSPPEPLPEAPASEDEMPLSGVRVLDLTRVIAGPLCGRTLASYGAEVLRVGAEHLPLSRRLAADTSFGKRFAFLDLREEEGQQRLRELAASAGVVVQGYRPGTLAGRGYGFEAIRELRPGIVYLSLSAWSEAGPWSQRRGYDSLVQTASGIALEGGLRAGVEVRPLPAQALDHSVGYLAAAAVMTALARRAREGGSYEIRVSLAQTGRW
;
A
#
# COMPACT_ATOMS: atom_id res chain seq x y z
N MET A 1 3.59 -1.05 -26.77
CA MET A 1 2.78 0.19 -26.91
C MET A 1 2.64 0.76 -25.51
N VAL A 2 3.03 2.02 -25.28
CA VAL A 2 2.96 2.61 -23.92
C VAL A 2 1.50 2.97 -23.66
N THR A 3 0.89 2.39 -22.64
CA THR A 3 -0.48 2.73 -22.21
C THR A 3 -0.54 4.21 -21.83
N SER A 4 -1.49 4.95 -22.40
CA SER A 4 -1.69 6.35 -22.06
C SER A 4 -2.21 6.50 -20.62
N ARG A 5 -2.07 7.70 -20.03
CA ARG A 5 -2.54 7.97 -18.67
C ARG A 5 -4.06 7.79 -18.54
N SER A 6 -4.82 8.18 -19.56
CA SER A 6 -6.27 8.01 -19.59
C SER A 6 -6.69 6.54 -19.71
N GLU A 7 -5.99 5.74 -20.53
CA GLU A 7 -6.23 4.29 -20.61
C GLU A 7 -5.87 3.59 -19.28
N ALA A 8 -4.79 3.99 -18.63
CA ALA A 8 -4.41 3.46 -17.33
C ALA A 8 -5.45 3.79 -16.25
N LEU A 9 -5.96 5.04 -16.22
CA LEU A 9 -7.06 5.44 -15.34
C LEU A 9 -8.33 4.61 -15.63
N ALA A 10 -8.71 4.48 -16.90
CA ALA A 10 -9.88 3.69 -17.29
C ALA A 10 -9.74 2.20 -16.87
N GLY A 11 -8.54 1.63 -16.99
CA GLY A 11 -8.24 0.28 -16.52
C GLY A 11 -8.40 0.12 -15.00
N VAL A 12 -7.89 1.08 -14.23
CA VAL A 12 -8.08 1.10 -12.75
C VAL A 12 -9.55 1.26 -12.40
N TRP A 13 -10.26 2.18 -13.07
CA TRP A 13 -11.68 2.44 -12.82
C TRP A 13 -12.54 1.21 -13.11
N SER A 14 -12.25 0.50 -14.20
CA SER A 14 -12.87 -0.77 -14.53
C SER A 14 -12.57 -1.84 -13.49
N ALA A 15 -11.33 -1.93 -12.98
CA ALA A 15 -10.97 -2.88 -11.92
C ALA A 15 -11.69 -2.60 -10.58
N LEU A 16 -12.06 -1.34 -10.32
CA LEU A 16 -12.93 -0.97 -9.20
C LEU A 16 -14.41 -1.32 -9.45
N GLY A 17 -14.77 -1.70 -10.68
CA GLY A 17 -16.14 -1.88 -11.16
C GLY A 17 -16.91 -0.55 -11.21
N GLY A 18 -16.22 0.54 -11.58
CA GLY A 18 -16.81 1.84 -11.82
C GLY A 18 -17.51 1.93 -13.18
N ASP A 19 -18.45 2.85 -13.31
CA ASP A 19 -19.16 3.11 -14.57
C ASP A 19 -18.21 3.84 -15.55
N PRO A 20 -17.98 3.35 -16.78
CA PRO A 20 -17.17 4.05 -17.76
C PRO A 20 -17.60 5.50 -18.04
N GLY A 21 -18.90 5.81 -17.88
CA GLY A 21 -19.42 7.17 -18.03
C GLY A 21 -18.83 8.16 -17.04
N ASP A 22 -18.45 7.71 -15.83
CA ASP A 22 -17.87 8.58 -14.80
C ASP A 22 -16.52 9.18 -15.24
N LEU A 23 -15.82 8.57 -16.20
CA LEU A 23 -14.53 9.05 -16.70
C LEU A 23 -14.63 10.44 -17.36
N GLU A 24 -15.83 10.89 -17.77
CA GLU A 24 -16.02 12.26 -18.27
C GLU A 24 -15.74 13.33 -17.20
N HIS A 25 -15.84 12.94 -15.92
CA HIS A 25 -15.57 13.79 -14.77
C HIS A 25 -14.10 13.76 -14.30
N ALA A 26 -13.21 13.10 -15.06
CA ALA A 26 -11.77 13.13 -14.82
C ALA A 26 -11.04 13.86 -15.95
N ARG A 27 -10.18 14.82 -15.61
CA ARG A 27 -9.26 15.48 -16.56
C ARG A 27 -7.82 15.30 -16.12
N ILE A 28 -7.02 14.76 -17.02
CA ILE A 28 -5.57 14.61 -16.81
C ILE A 28 -4.86 15.71 -17.60
N SER A 29 -3.93 16.39 -16.95
CA SER A 29 -3.06 17.41 -17.57
C SER A 29 -1.59 17.04 -17.43
N ASN A 30 -0.75 17.72 -18.23
CA ASN A 30 0.69 17.48 -18.39
C ASN A 30 1.05 16.12 -18.99
N GLU A 31 1.33 16.13 -20.30
CA GLU A 31 1.70 14.91 -21.03
C GLU A 31 3.18 14.53 -20.90
N GLN A 32 4.04 15.45 -20.47
CA GLN A 32 5.48 15.23 -20.36
C GLN A 32 5.81 14.06 -19.41
N PRO A 33 6.80 13.21 -19.73
CA PRO A 33 7.30 12.21 -18.80
C PRO A 33 7.94 12.86 -17.56
N MET A 34 7.58 12.39 -16.37
CA MET A 34 8.08 12.97 -15.10
C MET A 34 9.28 12.23 -14.51
N TYR A 35 9.51 11.00 -14.97
CA TYR A 35 10.54 10.12 -14.43
C TYR A 35 11.41 9.51 -15.53
N ALA A 36 12.72 9.44 -15.28
CA ALA A 36 13.64 8.62 -16.06
C ALA A 36 13.51 7.14 -15.62
N SER A 37 12.46 6.47 -16.08
CA SER A 37 12.13 5.08 -15.73
C SER A 37 11.68 4.32 -16.98
N HIS A 38 12.05 3.04 -17.06
CA HIS A 38 11.52 2.14 -18.09
C HIS A 38 10.01 1.90 -17.90
N PHE A 39 9.56 1.84 -16.65
CA PHE A 39 8.15 1.66 -16.29
C PHE A 39 7.45 3.02 -16.16
N GLY A 40 6.17 3.08 -16.56
CA GLY A 40 5.32 4.27 -16.50
C GLY A 40 4.88 4.63 -15.09
N VAL A 41 5.82 5.06 -14.25
CA VAL A 41 5.60 5.36 -12.82
C VAL A 41 4.74 6.61 -12.63
N ASP A 42 4.88 7.59 -13.50
CA ASP A 42 4.03 8.79 -13.55
C ASP A 42 2.65 8.49 -14.11
N THR A 43 2.53 7.56 -15.06
CA THR A 43 1.25 6.98 -15.49
C THR A 43 0.55 6.29 -14.32
N ALA A 44 1.24 5.44 -13.55
CA ALA A 44 0.70 4.80 -12.36
C ALA A 44 0.26 5.82 -11.31
N ALA A 45 1.07 6.85 -11.07
CA ALA A 45 0.72 7.93 -10.14
C ALA A 45 -0.56 8.66 -10.56
N THR A 46 -0.65 9.05 -11.83
CA THR A 46 -1.80 9.76 -12.36
C THR A 46 -3.06 8.88 -12.32
N ALA A 47 -2.96 7.63 -12.73
CA ALA A 47 -4.11 6.72 -12.80
C ALA A 47 -4.66 6.38 -11.41
N THR A 48 -3.81 6.09 -10.43
CA THR A 48 -4.27 5.70 -9.09
C THR A 48 -4.79 6.89 -8.28
N ILE A 49 -4.15 8.06 -8.37
CA ILE A 49 -4.65 9.31 -7.76
C ILE A 49 -5.95 9.74 -8.44
N GLY A 50 -6.02 9.67 -9.78
CA GLY A 50 -7.23 9.98 -10.53
C GLY A 50 -8.40 9.07 -10.18
N ALA A 51 -8.15 7.77 -9.97
CA ALA A 51 -9.18 6.85 -9.52
C ALA A 51 -9.69 7.18 -8.11
N ALA A 52 -8.81 7.58 -7.19
CA ALA A 52 -9.21 8.04 -5.86
C ALA A 52 -10.04 9.33 -5.93
N ALA A 53 -9.61 10.31 -6.72
CA ALA A 53 -10.35 11.56 -6.91
C ALA A 53 -11.72 11.32 -7.58
N LEU A 54 -11.79 10.43 -8.56
CA LEU A 54 -13.04 10.08 -9.24
C LEU A 54 -14.00 9.32 -8.30
N ALA A 55 -13.48 8.41 -7.46
CA ALA A 55 -14.28 7.75 -6.44
C ALA A 55 -14.83 8.75 -5.41
N ALA A 56 -14.04 9.76 -5.01
CA ALA A 56 -14.52 10.84 -4.15
C ALA A 56 -15.63 11.68 -4.83
N ALA A 57 -15.47 12.02 -6.11
CA ALA A 57 -16.48 12.73 -6.89
C ALA A 57 -17.78 11.93 -7.04
N ARG A 58 -17.68 10.60 -7.18
CA ARG A 58 -18.84 9.68 -7.22
C ARG A 58 -19.59 9.68 -5.88
N VAL A 59 -18.86 9.57 -4.78
CA VAL A 59 -19.43 9.69 -3.42
C VAL A 59 -20.14 11.04 -3.26
N TRP A 60 -19.54 12.13 -3.72
CA TRP A 60 -20.15 13.46 -3.70
C TRP A 60 -21.45 13.53 -4.53
N ARG A 61 -21.45 12.91 -5.71
CA ARG A 61 -22.65 12.82 -6.57
C ARG A 61 -23.79 12.07 -5.90
N GLU A 62 -23.49 10.99 -5.20
CA GLU A 62 -24.49 10.19 -4.49
C GLU A 62 -25.09 10.96 -3.31
N ARG A 63 -24.28 11.75 -2.60
CA ARG A 63 -24.74 12.58 -1.48
C ARG A 63 -25.55 13.78 -1.93
N THR A 64 -25.07 14.50 -2.93
CA THR A 64 -25.55 15.86 -3.25
C THR A 64 -26.33 15.96 -4.54
N GLY A 65 -26.36 14.89 -5.34
CA GLY A 65 -26.89 14.96 -6.69
C GLY A 65 -26.05 15.82 -7.64
N ARG A 66 -24.79 16.16 -7.33
CA ARG A 66 -23.94 16.98 -8.20
C ARG A 66 -22.58 16.32 -8.40
N TRP A 67 -22.04 16.42 -9.61
CA TRP A 67 -20.67 15.98 -9.88
C TRP A 67 -19.66 17.08 -9.53
N GLN A 68 -18.45 16.65 -9.20
CA GLN A 68 -17.24 17.48 -9.16
C GLN A 68 -16.28 17.00 -10.25
N GLN A 69 -15.53 17.92 -10.86
CA GLN A 69 -14.48 17.55 -11.78
C GLN A 69 -13.23 17.16 -11.00
N ALA A 70 -12.73 15.94 -11.21
CA ALA A 70 -11.42 15.51 -10.75
C ALA A 70 -10.35 15.99 -11.75
N GLU A 71 -9.51 16.94 -11.35
CA GLU A 71 -8.38 17.41 -12.15
C GLU A 71 -7.07 16.84 -11.61
N ILE A 72 -6.32 16.16 -12.49
CA ILE A 72 -5.09 15.45 -12.13
C ILE A 72 -3.95 15.98 -12.99
N ASP A 73 -3.11 16.80 -12.39
CA ASP A 73 -1.85 17.22 -12.97
C ASP A 73 -0.79 16.11 -12.77
N ALA A 74 -0.27 15.55 -13.87
CA ALA A 74 0.70 14.44 -13.81
C ALA A 74 2.01 14.80 -13.07
N ARG A 75 2.38 16.08 -13.04
CA ARG A 75 3.54 16.57 -12.27
C ARG A 75 3.24 16.54 -10.78
N HIS A 76 2.06 17.03 -10.36
CA HIS A 76 1.64 16.97 -8.94
C HIS A 76 1.48 15.53 -8.47
N ALA A 77 0.85 14.68 -9.28
CA ALA A 77 0.73 13.24 -9.01
C ALA A 77 2.10 12.59 -8.81
N SER A 78 3.06 12.91 -9.68
CA SER A 78 4.44 12.42 -9.56
C SER A 78 5.11 12.93 -8.28
N VAL A 79 5.00 14.22 -7.96
CA VAL A 79 5.52 14.77 -6.69
C VAL A 79 4.92 14.05 -5.48
N ALA A 80 3.63 13.74 -5.51
CA ALA A 80 2.95 13.01 -4.42
C ALA A 80 3.54 11.61 -4.18
N TYR A 81 4.02 10.92 -5.23
CA TYR A 81 4.71 9.62 -5.14
C TYR A 81 6.09 9.67 -4.46
N ARG A 82 6.60 10.88 -4.20
CA ARG A 82 7.87 11.12 -3.51
C ARG A 82 7.71 12.09 -2.34
N SER A 83 6.47 12.30 -1.89
CA SER A 83 6.12 13.30 -0.87
C SER A 83 6.94 13.10 0.41
N GLU A 84 7.23 11.85 0.78
CA GLU A 84 8.04 11.48 1.94
C GLU A 84 9.51 11.92 1.86
N ARG A 85 9.99 12.31 0.66
CA ARG A 85 11.35 12.80 0.41
C ARG A 85 11.42 14.32 0.32
N LEU A 86 10.27 14.97 0.15
CA LEU A 86 10.14 16.40 -0.10
C LEU A 86 9.62 17.15 1.13
N LEU A 87 9.01 16.43 2.08
CA LEU A 87 8.51 17.01 3.31
C LEU A 87 9.63 17.63 4.15
N ARG A 88 9.40 18.88 4.57
CA ARG A 88 10.29 19.65 5.45
C ARG A 88 9.51 20.19 6.66
N ALA A 89 10.16 20.26 7.82
CA ALA A 89 9.65 20.91 9.02
C ALA A 89 10.66 21.96 9.48
N GLY A 90 10.24 23.23 9.58
CA GLY A 90 11.16 24.33 9.90
C GLY A 90 12.27 24.54 8.85
N GLY A 91 12.05 24.13 7.60
CA GLY A 91 13.05 24.18 6.53
C GLY A 91 13.91 22.92 6.39
N GLU A 92 13.93 22.05 7.40
CA GLU A 92 14.78 20.85 7.42
C GLU A 92 14.04 19.58 6.98
N PRO A 93 14.71 18.60 6.33
CA PRO A 93 14.13 17.30 6.05
C PRO A 93 13.63 16.60 7.32
N VAL A 94 12.47 15.94 7.23
CA VAL A 94 11.84 15.30 8.41
C VAL A 94 12.31 13.86 8.59
N GLY A 95 12.79 13.53 9.79
CA GLY A 95 12.99 12.16 10.27
C GLY A 95 14.15 11.39 9.64
N GLU A 96 14.24 10.11 9.98
CA GLU A 96 15.35 9.24 9.58
C GLU A 96 15.32 8.89 8.08
N GLN A 97 16.52 8.90 7.48
CA GLN A 97 16.76 8.48 6.10
C GLN A 97 16.77 6.95 5.98
N TRP A 98 16.80 6.47 4.74
CA TRP A 98 17.06 5.06 4.45
C TRP A 98 18.40 4.64 5.08
N HIS A 99 18.48 3.44 5.66
CA HIS A 99 19.70 3.01 6.35
C HIS A 99 20.78 2.63 5.34
N ASP A 100 22.02 3.06 5.57
CA ASP A 100 23.11 2.94 4.58
C ASP A 100 23.45 1.49 4.20
N VAL A 101 23.25 0.54 5.13
CA VAL A 101 23.45 -0.90 4.86
C VAL A 101 22.25 -1.60 4.22
N SER A 102 21.12 -0.93 4.02
CA SER A 102 20.02 -1.49 3.22
C SER A 102 20.33 -1.34 1.73
N GLY A 103 20.12 -2.39 0.93
CA GLY A 103 20.28 -2.31 -0.52
C GLY A 103 20.78 -3.61 -1.14
N TYR A 104 21.30 -3.48 -2.36
CA TYR A 104 21.77 -4.60 -3.18
C TYR A 104 23.24 -4.94 -2.90
N TYR A 105 23.54 -6.24 -2.80
CA TYR A 105 24.88 -6.79 -2.60
C TYR A 105 25.13 -7.96 -3.55
N PRO A 106 26.32 -8.06 -4.18
CA PRO A 106 26.66 -9.19 -5.04
C PRO A 106 26.83 -10.47 -4.21
N THR A 107 26.54 -11.61 -4.82
CA THR A 107 26.62 -12.95 -4.23
C THR A 107 27.57 -13.85 -5.01
N ALA A 108 27.98 -14.99 -4.43
CA ALA A 108 28.99 -15.89 -4.98
C ALA A 108 28.64 -16.45 -6.37
N ASP A 109 27.34 -16.58 -6.66
CA ASP A 109 26.78 -17.09 -7.91
C ASP A 109 26.62 -16.00 -8.99
N GLY A 110 27.24 -14.83 -8.82
CA GLY A 110 27.18 -13.73 -9.79
C GLY A 110 25.83 -13.02 -9.81
N ARG A 111 24.99 -13.26 -8.80
CA ARG A 111 23.68 -12.61 -8.62
C ARG A 111 23.77 -11.49 -7.59
N TYR A 112 22.61 -10.91 -7.27
CA TYR A 112 22.47 -9.90 -6.24
C TYR A 112 21.38 -10.29 -5.24
N ILE A 113 21.58 -9.92 -3.98
CA ILE A 113 20.55 -9.94 -2.94
C ILE A 113 20.24 -8.53 -2.47
N HIS A 114 18.95 -8.25 -2.24
CA HIS A 114 18.51 -7.03 -1.57
C HIS A 114 18.24 -7.30 -0.10
N LEU A 115 19.04 -6.71 0.78
CA LEU A 115 18.86 -6.75 2.23
C LEU A 115 18.05 -5.54 2.73
N HIS A 116 16.96 -5.78 3.47
CA HIS A 116 16.16 -4.70 4.06
C HIS A 116 16.52 -4.50 5.55
N CYS A 117 17.40 -3.52 5.80
CA CYS A 117 18.00 -3.24 7.10
C CYS A 117 17.53 -1.90 7.72
N ASN A 118 16.40 -1.36 7.23
CA ASN A 118 15.90 -0.05 7.67
C ASN A 118 15.35 -0.07 9.10
N PHE A 119 14.89 -1.21 9.58
CA PHE A 119 14.46 -1.36 10.97
C PHE A 119 15.55 -2.05 11.81
N PRO A 120 15.89 -1.53 13.01
CA PRO A 120 16.99 -2.04 13.82
C PRO A 120 16.94 -3.56 14.06
N HIS A 121 15.75 -4.10 14.33
CA HIS A 121 15.57 -5.53 14.60
C HIS A 121 15.73 -6.42 13.35
N PHE A 122 15.50 -5.92 12.14
CA PHE A 122 15.83 -6.67 10.92
C PHE A 122 17.32 -6.59 10.64
N ARG A 123 17.91 -5.40 10.78
CA ARG A 123 19.34 -5.19 10.61
C ARG A 123 20.17 -6.09 11.52
N ALA A 124 19.88 -6.09 12.82
CA ALA A 124 20.59 -6.93 13.78
C ALA A 124 20.57 -8.43 13.40
N ARG A 125 19.41 -8.95 12.99
CA ARG A 125 19.27 -10.36 12.57
C ARG A 125 19.99 -10.65 11.25
N THR A 126 19.97 -9.71 10.32
CA THR A 126 20.69 -9.85 9.04
C THR A 126 22.21 -9.87 9.29
N LEU A 127 22.72 -8.98 10.15
CA LEU A 127 24.14 -8.96 10.52
C LEU A 127 24.56 -10.25 11.24
N GLU A 128 23.71 -10.78 12.11
CA GLU A 128 23.93 -12.06 12.78
C GLU A 128 24.01 -13.23 11.78
N VAL A 129 23.10 -13.30 10.80
CA VAL A 129 23.14 -14.31 9.72
C VAL A 129 24.42 -14.21 8.90
N LEU A 130 24.85 -12.99 8.59
CA LEU A 130 26.04 -12.76 7.78
C LEU A 130 27.34 -12.93 8.57
N GLY A 131 27.30 -12.88 9.90
CA GLY A 131 28.49 -12.74 10.74
C GLY A 131 29.30 -11.49 10.41
N ALA A 132 28.61 -10.39 10.04
CA ALA A 132 29.22 -9.18 9.52
C ALA A 132 29.01 -7.96 10.45
N GLU A 133 29.95 -7.04 10.40
CA GLU A 133 29.86 -5.71 10.99
C GLU A 133 28.87 -4.81 10.24
N GLU A 134 28.34 -3.79 10.91
CA GLU A 134 27.36 -2.85 10.35
C GLU A 134 28.00 -1.82 9.40
N ASN A 135 28.63 -2.29 8.32
CA ASN A 135 29.13 -1.45 7.25
C ASN A 135 28.99 -2.15 5.89
N ARG A 136 28.89 -1.37 4.81
CA ARG A 136 28.59 -1.92 3.47
C ARG A 136 29.67 -2.87 2.95
N ASP A 137 30.94 -2.60 3.25
CA ASP A 137 32.06 -3.38 2.72
C ASP A 137 32.10 -4.78 3.35
N ASP A 138 31.92 -4.87 4.66
CA ASP A 138 31.91 -6.14 5.36
C ASP A 138 30.68 -6.99 5.00
N ILE A 139 29.50 -6.36 4.92
CA ILE A 139 28.29 -7.01 4.43
C ILE A 139 28.46 -7.51 3.00
N ALA A 140 29.08 -6.72 2.11
CA ALA A 140 29.35 -7.15 0.74
C ALA A 140 30.28 -8.37 0.70
N ARG A 141 31.36 -8.37 1.50
CA ARG A 141 32.26 -9.53 1.62
C ARG A 141 31.56 -10.76 2.15
N ALA A 142 30.67 -10.61 3.12
CA ALA A 142 29.88 -11.70 3.66
C ALA A 142 28.92 -12.24 2.59
N CYS A 143 28.11 -11.38 1.95
CA CYS A 143 27.18 -11.78 0.89
C CYS A 143 27.88 -12.49 -0.29
N ALA A 144 29.10 -12.07 -0.65
CA ALA A 144 29.89 -12.69 -1.71
C ALA A 144 30.31 -14.15 -1.44
N GLN A 145 30.07 -14.68 -0.23
CA GLN A 145 30.31 -16.07 0.12
C GLN A 145 29.07 -16.96 -0.02
N TRP A 146 27.90 -16.37 -0.29
CA TRP A 146 26.64 -17.10 -0.35
C TRP A 146 26.12 -17.24 -1.78
N ASN A 147 25.37 -18.33 -2.03
CA ASN A 147 24.40 -18.34 -3.12
C ASN A 147 23.22 -17.42 -2.78
N ALA A 148 22.72 -16.62 -3.73
CA ALA A 148 21.67 -15.64 -3.45
C ALA A 148 20.35 -16.24 -2.95
N PHE A 149 19.95 -17.41 -3.47
CA PHE A 149 18.73 -18.08 -3.02
C PHE A 149 18.88 -18.60 -1.60
N ASP A 150 20.00 -19.27 -1.29
CA ASP A 150 20.26 -19.81 0.04
C ASP A 150 20.33 -18.69 1.09
N LEU A 151 20.94 -17.55 0.75
CA LEU A 151 20.97 -16.38 1.64
C LEU A 151 19.59 -15.76 1.81
N GLU A 152 18.77 -15.65 0.76
CA GLU A 152 17.38 -15.21 0.86
C GLU A 152 16.60 -16.08 1.87
N GLU A 153 16.62 -17.40 1.70
CA GLU A 153 15.89 -18.31 2.58
C GLU A 153 16.42 -18.28 4.02
N THR A 154 17.74 -18.18 4.20
CA THR A 154 18.37 -18.10 5.52
C THR A 154 17.99 -16.81 6.26
N VAL A 155 18.05 -15.65 5.59
CA VAL A 155 17.67 -14.35 6.18
C VAL A 155 16.17 -14.31 6.51
N ILE A 156 15.32 -14.90 5.66
CA ILE A 156 13.88 -15.02 5.91
C ILE A 156 13.61 -15.94 7.10
N ALA A 157 14.29 -17.10 7.19
CA ALA A 157 14.18 -18.04 8.30
C ALA A 157 14.59 -17.40 9.64
N ALA A 158 15.62 -16.53 9.61
CA ALA A 158 16.02 -15.71 10.75
C ALA A 158 15.01 -14.60 11.10
N ARG A 159 13.82 -14.56 10.49
CA ARG A 159 12.76 -13.57 10.71
C ARG A 159 13.18 -12.14 10.35
N SER A 160 14.11 -12.00 9.39
CA SER A 160 14.46 -10.74 8.74
C SER A 160 13.83 -10.68 7.33
N CYS A 161 14.28 -9.74 6.48
CA CYS A 161 13.69 -9.47 5.17
C CYS A 161 14.79 -9.29 4.11
N ALA A 162 14.84 -10.20 3.15
CA ALA A 162 15.71 -10.10 1.97
C ALA A 162 15.08 -10.82 0.79
N PHE A 163 15.46 -10.41 -0.43
CA PHE A 163 15.11 -11.13 -1.65
C PHE A 163 16.28 -11.08 -2.65
N MET A 164 16.58 -12.21 -3.27
CA MET A 164 17.40 -12.31 -4.47
C MET A 164 16.76 -11.51 -5.60
N LEU A 165 17.60 -10.78 -6.32
CA LEU A 165 17.24 -10.10 -7.56
C LEU A 165 16.92 -11.14 -8.64
N ARG A 166 15.68 -11.12 -9.12
CA ARG A 166 15.18 -12.04 -10.14
C ARG A 166 14.94 -11.32 -11.45
N SER A 167 14.91 -12.07 -12.55
CA SER A 167 14.37 -11.59 -13.82
C SER A 167 12.84 -11.65 -13.85
N ARG A 168 12.23 -10.99 -14.83
CA ARG A 168 10.78 -11.11 -15.09
C ARG A 168 10.40 -12.55 -15.42
N ASP A 169 11.22 -13.25 -16.20
CA ASP A 169 10.97 -14.65 -16.58
C ASP A 169 11.05 -15.59 -15.38
N GLU A 170 12.04 -15.41 -14.51
CA GLU A 170 12.14 -16.15 -13.25
C GLU A 170 10.93 -15.89 -12.35
N TRP A 171 10.47 -14.64 -12.26
CA TRP A 171 9.26 -14.30 -11.52
C TRP A 171 8.00 -14.97 -12.10
N HIS A 172 7.83 -14.92 -13.42
CA HIS A 172 6.69 -15.54 -14.10
C HIS A 172 6.69 -17.08 -13.97
N ALA A 173 7.88 -17.70 -13.92
CA ALA A 173 8.03 -19.14 -13.67
C ALA A 173 7.88 -19.52 -12.20
N HIS A 174 8.14 -18.60 -11.26
CA HIS A 174 8.09 -18.86 -9.84
C HIS A 174 6.64 -19.13 -9.36
N PRO A 175 6.39 -20.10 -8.45
CA PRO A 175 5.03 -20.44 -8.00
C PRO A 175 4.25 -19.25 -7.42
N GLN A 176 4.92 -18.30 -6.76
CA GLN A 176 4.29 -17.05 -6.33
C GLN A 176 3.82 -16.19 -7.51
N GLY A 177 4.64 -16.01 -8.53
CA GLY A 177 4.27 -15.21 -9.70
C GLY A 177 3.14 -15.86 -10.50
N GLN A 178 3.15 -17.20 -10.61
CA GLN A 178 2.06 -17.97 -11.23
C GLN A 178 0.74 -17.81 -10.46
N ALA A 179 0.77 -17.90 -9.13
CA ALA A 179 -0.42 -17.70 -8.30
C ALA A 179 -1.01 -16.29 -8.45
N LEU A 180 -0.17 -15.27 -8.64
CA LEU A 180 -0.60 -13.88 -8.85
C LEU A 180 -1.06 -13.60 -10.29
N ALA A 181 -0.64 -14.41 -11.26
CA ALA A 181 -0.99 -14.22 -12.67
C ALA A 181 -2.50 -14.40 -12.96
N THR A 182 -3.21 -15.08 -12.07
CA THR A 182 -4.67 -15.32 -12.18
C THR A 182 -5.50 -14.27 -11.45
N LEU A 183 -4.88 -13.41 -10.63
CA LEU A 183 -5.59 -12.43 -9.83
C LEU A 183 -5.78 -11.10 -10.58
N PRO A 184 -6.90 -10.39 -10.34
CA PRO A 184 -7.08 -9.01 -10.81
C PRO A 184 -6.16 -8.04 -10.06
N LEU A 185 -6.15 -6.76 -10.42
CA LEU A 185 -5.40 -5.72 -9.72
C LEU A 185 -5.79 -5.61 -8.23
N LEU A 186 -7.09 -5.66 -7.95
CA LEU A 186 -7.69 -5.68 -6.62
C LEU A 186 -9.04 -6.39 -6.69
N THR A 187 -9.60 -6.76 -5.54
CA THR A 187 -10.96 -7.30 -5.44
C THR A 187 -11.79 -6.51 -4.45
N ILE A 188 -13.06 -6.29 -4.76
CA ILE A 188 -14.09 -5.77 -3.85
C ILE A 188 -15.22 -6.79 -3.83
N THR A 189 -15.35 -7.55 -2.75
CA THR A 189 -16.34 -8.62 -2.60
C THR A 189 -17.43 -8.17 -1.62
N ARG A 190 -18.70 -8.18 -2.07
CA ARG A 190 -19.85 -8.02 -1.19
C ARG A 190 -20.15 -9.34 -0.48
N HIS A 191 -20.39 -9.28 0.81
CA HIS A 191 -20.84 -10.38 1.66
C HIS A 191 -22.20 -10.02 2.23
N ASP A 192 -23.20 -10.83 1.89
CA ASP A 192 -24.55 -10.65 2.42
C ASP A 192 -24.60 -11.14 3.87
N ASP A 193 -24.72 -10.20 4.80
CA ASP A 193 -24.86 -10.44 6.23
C ASP A 193 -26.24 -9.99 6.75
N GLY A 194 -27.19 -9.73 5.85
CA GLY A 194 -28.53 -9.23 6.18
C GLY A 194 -28.57 -7.75 6.60
N SER A 195 -27.44 -7.04 6.62
CA SER A 195 -27.44 -5.60 6.90
C SER A 195 -28.12 -4.83 5.76
N PRO A 196 -29.07 -3.92 6.07
CA PRO A 196 -29.72 -3.12 5.05
C PRO A 196 -28.72 -2.12 4.42
N PRO A 197 -29.07 -1.49 3.29
CA PRO A 197 -28.33 -0.34 2.79
C PRO A 197 -28.09 0.69 3.89
N GLU A 198 -26.84 1.10 4.06
CA GLU A 198 -26.41 2.08 5.08
C GLU A 198 -25.98 3.37 4.37
N PRO A 199 -26.87 4.36 4.24
CA PRO A 199 -26.54 5.64 3.63
C PRO A 199 -25.29 6.26 4.25
N LEU A 200 -24.57 7.04 3.45
CA LEU A 200 -23.47 7.83 3.97
C LEU A 200 -24.01 8.81 5.04
N PRO A 201 -23.32 8.98 6.18
CA PRO A 201 -23.79 9.88 7.23
C PRO A 201 -24.03 11.30 6.71
N GLU A 202 -25.12 11.92 7.17
CA GLU A 202 -25.37 13.34 6.92
C GLU A 202 -24.17 14.15 7.42
N ALA A 203 -23.65 15.03 6.58
CA ALA A 203 -22.60 15.93 7.03
C ALA A 203 -23.16 17.02 7.95
N PRO A 204 -22.30 17.65 8.76
CA PRO A 204 -22.63 18.95 9.31
C PRO A 204 -23.01 19.91 8.17
N ALA A 205 -24.16 20.58 8.28
CA ALA A 205 -24.59 21.62 7.36
C ALA A 205 -23.61 22.81 7.44
N SER A 206 -22.54 22.73 6.67
CA SER A 206 -21.44 23.70 6.65
C SER A 206 -20.86 23.76 5.23
N GLU A 207 -20.24 24.89 4.90
CA GLU A 207 -19.52 25.05 3.62
C GLU A 207 -18.29 24.13 3.51
N ASP A 208 -17.89 23.47 4.62
CA ASP A 208 -16.78 22.53 4.72
C ASP A 208 -17.20 21.05 4.53
N GLU A 209 -18.40 20.78 4.00
CA GLU A 209 -18.82 19.40 3.67
C GLU A 209 -17.92 18.81 2.58
N MET A 210 -17.28 17.68 2.89
CA MET A 210 -16.44 16.90 1.99
C MET A 210 -17.07 15.53 1.70
N PRO A 211 -16.66 14.83 0.63
CA PRO A 211 -17.29 13.57 0.21
C PRO A 211 -17.41 12.52 1.34
N LEU A 212 -16.41 12.42 2.21
CA LEU A 212 -16.37 11.44 3.31
C LEU A 212 -16.66 12.05 4.69
N SER A 213 -17.23 13.26 4.76
CA SER A 213 -17.67 13.83 6.04
C SER A 213 -18.60 12.86 6.78
N GLY A 214 -18.29 12.56 8.04
CA GLY A 214 -19.01 11.62 8.90
C GLY A 214 -18.54 10.15 8.80
N VAL A 215 -17.69 9.80 7.83
CA VAL A 215 -17.15 8.44 7.71
C VAL A 215 -16.03 8.22 8.74
N ARG A 216 -16.16 7.19 9.57
CA ARG A 216 -15.13 6.79 10.54
C ARG A 216 -14.27 5.64 10.02
N VAL A 217 -12.96 5.82 10.06
CA VAL A 217 -11.97 4.84 9.59
C VAL A 217 -11.04 4.45 10.73
N LEU A 218 -10.96 3.16 11.02
CA LEU A 218 -9.97 2.58 11.91
C LEU A 218 -8.80 2.04 11.08
N ASP A 219 -7.65 2.72 11.15
CA ASP A 219 -6.46 2.40 10.39
C ASP A 219 -5.42 1.67 11.26
N LEU A 220 -5.23 0.36 11.01
CA LEU A 220 -4.30 -0.50 11.73
C LEU A 220 -2.96 -0.68 11.00
N THR A 221 -2.65 0.22 10.07
CA THR A 221 -1.54 0.06 9.14
C THR A 221 -0.27 0.80 9.54
N ARG A 222 0.82 0.45 8.86
CA ARG A 222 2.17 0.97 9.09
C ARG A 222 2.87 1.22 7.76
N VAL A 223 3.98 1.95 7.82
CA VAL A 223 4.86 2.24 6.67
C VAL A 223 4.19 3.21 5.68
N ILE A 224 3.91 2.83 4.43
CA ILE A 224 3.47 3.76 3.38
C ILE A 224 2.07 3.42 2.86
N ALA A 225 1.85 2.26 2.22
CA ALA A 225 0.62 1.98 1.47
C ALA A 225 -0.67 2.17 2.29
N GLY A 226 -0.75 1.52 3.44
CA GLY A 226 -1.91 1.66 4.33
C GLY A 226 -2.07 3.06 4.92
N PRO A 227 -1.01 3.66 5.51
CA PRO A 227 -1.14 5.00 6.06
C PRO A 227 -1.50 6.04 5.01
N LEU A 228 -1.03 5.88 3.77
CA LEU A 228 -1.40 6.68 2.62
C LEU A 228 -2.89 6.54 2.27
N CYS A 229 -3.44 5.31 2.26
CA CYS A 229 -4.89 5.11 2.12
C CYS A 229 -5.66 5.93 3.17
N GLY A 230 -5.26 5.81 4.44
CA GLY A 230 -5.86 6.61 5.52
C GLY A 230 -5.69 8.13 5.31
N ARG A 231 -4.54 8.60 4.84
CA ARG A 231 -4.30 10.03 4.54
C ARG A 231 -5.22 10.52 3.44
N THR A 232 -5.38 9.75 2.37
CA THR A 232 -6.25 10.09 1.24
C THR A 232 -7.71 10.14 1.66
N LEU A 233 -8.19 9.18 2.47
CA LEU A 233 -9.55 9.23 3.01
C LEU A 233 -9.76 10.46 3.91
N ALA A 234 -8.77 10.78 4.77
CA ALA A 234 -8.82 11.98 5.61
C ALA A 234 -8.85 13.28 4.80
N SER A 235 -8.13 13.36 3.68
CA SER A 235 -8.17 14.55 2.79
C SER A 235 -9.53 14.77 2.12
N TYR A 236 -10.39 13.75 2.10
CA TYR A 236 -11.79 13.86 1.66
C TYR A 236 -12.78 13.93 2.83
N GLY A 237 -12.31 14.18 4.05
CA GLY A 237 -13.15 14.46 5.23
C GLY A 237 -13.48 13.29 6.15
N ALA A 238 -12.88 12.12 5.92
CA ALA A 238 -13.07 10.99 6.83
C ALA A 238 -12.40 11.24 8.20
N GLU A 239 -13.06 10.82 9.28
CA GLU A 239 -12.47 10.74 10.62
C GLU A 239 -11.58 9.49 10.71
N VAL A 240 -10.28 9.67 10.49
CA VAL A 240 -9.34 8.55 10.48
C VAL A 240 -8.58 8.48 11.80
N LEU A 241 -8.81 7.41 12.57
CA LEU A 241 -8.00 7.06 13.73
C LEU A 241 -7.03 5.95 13.34
N ARG A 242 -5.74 6.29 13.30
CA ARG A 242 -4.69 5.29 13.14
C ARG A 242 -4.28 4.77 14.52
N VAL A 243 -4.19 3.44 14.66
CA VAL A 243 -3.77 2.77 15.88
C VAL A 243 -2.43 2.07 15.64
N GLY A 244 -1.43 2.41 16.46
CA GLY A 244 -0.16 1.70 16.56
C GLY A 244 0.04 1.10 17.95
N ALA A 245 1.26 0.67 18.26
CA ALA A 245 1.69 0.34 19.61
C ALA A 245 3.12 0.84 19.82
N GLU A 246 3.47 1.27 21.03
CA GLU A 246 4.79 1.87 21.31
C GLU A 246 5.95 0.91 21.03
N HIS A 247 5.74 -0.39 21.25
CA HIS A 247 6.74 -1.42 20.99
C HIS A 247 6.93 -1.73 19.49
N LEU A 248 6.09 -1.17 18.61
CA LEU A 248 6.20 -1.39 17.17
C LEU A 248 7.07 -0.30 16.52
N PRO A 249 7.95 -0.67 15.58
CA PRO A 249 8.77 0.30 14.86
C PRO A 249 7.93 1.36 14.14
N LEU A 250 8.31 2.62 14.31
CA LEU A 250 7.69 3.78 13.67
C LEU A 250 8.76 4.64 13.00
N SER A 251 8.72 4.73 11.67
CA SER A 251 9.56 5.70 10.95
C SER A 251 8.96 7.10 11.10
N ARG A 252 9.67 8.02 11.75
CA ARG A 252 9.23 9.41 11.93
C ARG A 252 8.98 10.12 10.60
N ARG A 253 9.85 9.89 9.61
CA ARG A 253 9.75 10.46 8.26
C ARG A 253 8.44 10.06 7.57
N LEU A 254 8.16 8.75 7.54
CA LEU A 254 6.94 8.23 6.93
C LEU A 254 5.70 8.62 7.73
N ALA A 255 5.79 8.61 9.07
CA ALA A 255 4.68 9.03 9.92
C ALA A 255 4.33 10.51 9.70
N ALA A 256 5.31 11.40 9.60
CA ALA A 256 5.08 12.82 9.34
C ALA A 256 4.36 13.05 8.01
N ASP A 257 4.77 12.35 6.95
CA ASP A 257 4.13 12.46 5.63
C ASP A 257 2.71 11.86 5.60
N THR A 258 2.51 10.70 6.22
CA THR A 258 1.26 9.93 6.10
C THR A 258 0.23 10.20 7.20
N SER A 259 0.45 11.19 8.08
CA SER A 259 -0.45 11.50 9.21
C SER A 259 -1.30 12.76 9.05
N PHE A 260 -1.15 13.52 7.97
CA PHE A 260 -2.01 14.69 7.71
C PHE A 260 -3.50 14.31 7.73
N GLY A 261 -4.29 15.09 8.47
CA GLY A 261 -5.74 14.88 8.62
C GLY A 261 -6.15 13.72 9.56
N LYS A 262 -5.19 12.98 10.14
CA LYS A 262 -5.47 11.79 10.95
C LYS A 262 -5.23 12.03 12.43
N ARG A 263 -5.94 11.29 13.28
CA ARG A 263 -5.60 11.10 14.69
C ARG A 263 -4.75 9.84 14.84
N PHE A 264 -3.86 9.84 15.83
CA PHE A 264 -3.00 8.69 16.11
C PHE A 264 -3.07 8.32 17.60
N ALA A 265 -3.21 7.03 17.89
CA ALA A 265 -3.23 6.49 19.24
C ALA A 265 -2.38 5.21 19.34
N PHE A 266 -1.90 4.92 20.54
CA PHE A 266 -1.21 3.67 20.84
C PHE A 266 -2.13 2.75 21.65
N LEU A 267 -2.26 1.50 21.21
CA LEU A 267 -2.96 0.43 21.91
C LEU A 267 -2.13 -0.86 21.81
N ASP A 268 -1.85 -1.48 22.96
CA ASP A 268 -1.10 -2.74 22.99
C ASP A 268 -2.04 -3.95 23.00
N LEU A 269 -2.10 -4.69 21.89
CA LEU A 269 -2.94 -5.89 21.77
C LEU A 269 -2.39 -7.11 22.50
N ARG A 270 -1.29 -6.97 23.27
CA ARG A 270 -0.83 -7.98 24.22
C ARG A 270 -1.56 -7.87 25.56
N GLU A 271 -2.21 -6.74 25.79
CA GLU A 271 -2.95 -6.44 27.02
C GLU A 271 -4.45 -6.59 26.77
N GLU A 272 -5.19 -7.07 27.77
CA GLU A 272 -6.64 -7.27 27.65
C GLU A 272 -7.38 -5.94 27.43
N GLU A 273 -6.94 -4.87 28.09
CA GLU A 273 -7.49 -3.52 27.93
C GLU A 273 -7.30 -3.01 26.50
N GLY A 274 -6.09 -3.15 25.93
CA GLY A 274 -5.82 -2.75 24.55
C GLY A 274 -6.67 -3.53 23.54
N GLN A 275 -6.91 -4.82 23.80
CA GLN A 275 -7.82 -5.63 22.98
C GLN A 275 -9.28 -5.15 23.12
N GLN A 276 -9.76 -4.93 24.34
CA GLN A 276 -11.12 -4.45 24.57
C GLN A 276 -11.35 -3.10 23.90
N ARG A 277 -10.39 -2.18 24.05
CA ARG A 277 -10.48 -0.85 23.44
C ARG A 277 -10.48 -0.90 21.91
N LEU A 278 -9.68 -1.80 21.31
CA LEU A 278 -9.68 -1.97 19.87
C LEU A 278 -11.02 -2.54 19.35
N ARG A 279 -11.64 -3.47 20.08
CA ARG A 279 -12.97 -3.99 19.74
C ARG A 279 -14.03 -2.88 19.74
N GLU A 280 -14.04 -2.02 20.76
CA GLU A 280 -14.96 -0.88 20.83
C GLU A 280 -14.77 0.08 19.65
N LEU A 281 -13.51 0.42 19.33
CA LEU A 281 -13.19 1.27 18.20
C LEU A 281 -13.66 0.63 16.89
N ALA A 282 -13.41 -0.67 16.69
CA ALA A 282 -13.82 -1.39 15.49
C ALA A 282 -15.35 -1.48 15.35
N ALA A 283 -16.08 -1.70 16.45
CA ALA A 283 -17.54 -1.73 16.44
C ALA A 283 -18.17 -0.38 16.04
N SER A 284 -17.47 0.72 16.35
CA SER A 284 -17.90 2.09 16.01
C SER A 284 -17.40 2.60 14.65
N ALA A 285 -16.58 1.83 13.94
CA ALA A 285 -15.96 2.25 12.69
C ALA A 285 -16.80 1.85 11.47
N GLY A 286 -16.92 2.77 10.52
CA GLY A 286 -17.53 2.54 9.21
C GLY A 286 -16.64 1.71 8.28
N VAL A 287 -15.32 1.84 8.47
CA VAL A 287 -14.25 1.22 7.68
C VAL A 287 -13.13 0.73 8.60
N VAL A 288 -12.60 -0.47 8.36
CA VAL A 288 -11.36 -0.97 8.98
C VAL A 288 -10.32 -1.22 7.91
N VAL A 289 -9.09 -0.75 8.12
CA VAL A 289 -7.97 -0.93 7.20
C VAL A 289 -6.83 -1.65 7.91
N GLN A 290 -6.33 -2.73 7.33
CA GLN A 290 -5.20 -3.48 7.87
C GLN A 290 -4.16 -3.84 6.81
N GLY A 291 -2.89 -3.85 7.23
CA GLY A 291 -1.72 -4.06 6.38
C GLY A 291 -0.76 -5.11 6.92
N TYR A 292 -1.24 -6.02 7.76
CA TYR A 292 -0.45 -7.13 8.28
C TYR A 292 -0.47 -8.30 7.28
N ARG A 293 0.47 -9.23 7.48
CA ARG A 293 0.50 -10.46 6.69
C ARG A 293 -0.83 -11.20 6.86
N PRO A 294 -1.39 -11.79 5.80
CA PRO A 294 -2.61 -12.57 5.83
C PRO A 294 -2.69 -13.47 7.07
N GLY A 295 -3.83 -13.49 7.76
CA GLY A 295 -4.04 -14.26 8.99
C GLY A 295 -3.48 -13.65 10.29
N THR A 296 -2.58 -12.66 10.25
CA THR A 296 -1.96 -12.11 11.49
C THR A 296 -2.98 -11.46 12.43
N LEU A 297 -3.86 -10.60 11.91
CA LEU A 297 -4.92 -9.99 12.72
C LEU A 297 -6.11 -10.92 12.93
N ALA A 298 -6.39 -11.81 11.97
CA ALA A 298 -7.44 -12.83 12.11
C ALA A 298 -7.16 -13.75 13.30
N GLY A 299 -5.91 -14.19 13.48
CA GLY A 299 -5.48 -14.96 14.66
C GLY A 299 -5.56 -14.19 15.99
N ARG A 300 -5.88 -12.89 15.96
CA ARG A 300 -6.12 -12.05 17.14
C ARG A 300 -7.60 -11.62 17.27
N GLY A 301 -8.50 -12.14 16.44
CA GLY A 301 -9.93 -11.79 16.44
C GLY A 301 -10.27 -10.48 15.72
N TYR A 302 -9.35 -9.94 14.90
CA TYR A 302 -9.57 -8.71 14.12
C TYR A 302 -9.46 -8.97 12.62
N GLY A 303 -9.82 -10.18 12.17
CA GLY A 303 -9.96 -10.52 10.75
C GLY A 303 -11.33 -10.09 10.21
N PHE A 304 -11.52 -10.17 8.89
CA PHE A 304 -12.76 -9.78 8.24
C PHE A 304 -14.01 -10.41 8.88
N GLU A 305 -14.03 -11.73 9.04
CA GLU A 305 -15.21 -12.43 9.61
C GLU A 305 -15.55 -11.97 11.03
N ALA A 306 -14.55 -11.83 11.90
CA ALA A 306 -14.77 -11.39 13.28
C ALA A 306 -15.23 -9.93 13.34
N ILE A 307 -14.68 -9.06 12.49
CA ILE A 307 -15.12 -7.65 12.42
C ILE A 307 -16.51 -7.55 11.81
N ARG A 308 -16.84 -8.36 10.81
CA ARG A 308 -18.18 -8.43 10.20
C ARG A 308 -19.23 -8.89 11.19
N GLU A 309 -18.92 -9.88 12.01
CA GLU A 309 -19.81 -10.33 13.10
C GLU A 309 -20.00 -9.23 14.15
N LEU A 310 -18.93 -8.52 14.50
CA LEU A 310 -18.97 -7.41 15.46
C LEU A 310 -19.72 -6.17 14.92
N ARG A 311 -19.56 -5.87 13.63
CA ARG A 311 -20.15 -4.73 12.93
C ARG A 311 -20.62 -5.22 11.53
N PRO A 312 -21.88 -5.67 11.39
CA PRO A 312 -22.50 -5.91 10.09
C PRO A 312 -22.60 -4.63 9.26
N GLY A 313 -22.38 -4.72 7.94
CA GLY A 313 -22.22 -3.55 7.06
C GLY A 313 -20.81 -2.94 7.06
N ILE A 314 -19.78 -3.66 7.52
CA ILE A 314 -18.40 -3.16 7.51
C ILE A 314 -17.80 -3.10 6.11
N VAL A 315 -17.05 -2.03 5.82
CA VAL A 315 -16.06 -2.04 4.73
C VAL A 315 -14.70 -2.38 5.33
N TYR A 316 -14.13 -3.52 4.95
CA TYR A 316 -12.89 -4.03 5.52
C TYR A 316 -11.83 -4.19 4.42
N LEU A 317 -10.72 -3.49 4.57
CA LEU A 317 -9.61 -3.50 3.61
C LEU A 317 -8.42 -4.27 4.16
N SER A 318 -8.00 -5.29 3.42
CA SER A 318 -6.76 -6.03 3.61
C SER A 318 -5.76 -5.68 2.52
N LEU A 319 -4.62 -5.11 2.92
CA LEU A 319 -3.46 -4.95 2.04
C LEU A 319 -2.28 -5.79 2.51
N SER A 320 -1.51 -6.32 1.56
CA SER A 320 -0.33 -7.14 1.84
C SER A 320 0.76 -6.96 0.78
N ALA A 321 1.96 -7.49 1.03
CA ALA A 321 3.02 -7.43 0.03
C ALA A 321 2.77 -8.42 -1.13
N TRP A 322 2.42 -9.67 -0.80
CA TRP A 322 2.46 -10.79 -1.74
C TRP A 322 1.10 -11.36 -2.13
N SER A 323 -0.02 -10.81 -1.64
CA SER A 323 -1.36 -11.43 -1.68
C SER A 323 -1.50 -12.62 -0.74
N GLU A 324 -2.72 -13.15 -0.63
CA GLU A 324 -3.02 -14.38 0.11
C GLU A 324 -2.71 -15.63 -0.73
N ALA A 325 -2.65 -15.48 -2.06
CA ALA A 325 -2.35 -16.56 -2.97
C ALA A 325 -0.85 -16.88 -3.01
N GLY A 326 -0.53 -18.15 -3.21
CA GLY A 326 0.84 -18.63 -3.43
C GLY A 326 1.66 -18.83 -2.14
N PRO A 327 2.87 -19.40 -2.27
CA PRO A 327 3.70 -19.82 -1.14
C PRO A 327 4.28 -18.65 -0.31
N TRP A 328 4.26 -17.43 -0.83
CA TRP A 328 4.84 -16.26 -0.15
C TRP A 328 3.81 -15.43 0.61
N SER A 329 2.57 -15.88 0.74
CA SER A 329 1.51 -15.17 1.47
C SER A 329 1.89 -14.79 2.89
N GLN A 330 2.70 -15.60 3.57
CA GLN A 330 3.20 -15.35 4.94
C GLN A 330 4.59 -14.68 5.01
N ARG A 331 5.22 -14.41 3.86
CA ARG A 331 6.52 -13.72 3.83
C ARG A 331 6.34 -12.23 4.14
N ARG A 332 7.38 -11.66 4.74
CA ARG A 332 7.47 -10.20 4.87
C ARG A 332 7.77 -9.61 3.50
N GLY A 333 7.30 -8.40 3.25
CA GLY A 333 7.58 -7.71 2.02
C GLY A 333 7.45 -6.21 2.21
N TYR A 334 8.22 -5.50 1.41
CA TYR A 334 8.27 -4.06 1.28
C TYR A 334 8.31 -3.77 -0.21
N ASP A 335 7.86 -2.60 -0.63
CA ASP A 335 7.86 -2.19 -2.04
C ASP A 335 9.20 -2.50 -2.73
N SER A 336 10.31 -2.03 -2.18
CA SER A 336 11.67 -2.32 -2.66
C SER A 336 12.00 -3.82 -2.83
N LEU A 337 11.50 -4.68 -1.95
CA LEU A 337 11.69 -6.14 -2.03
C LEU A 337 10.78 -6.77 -3.09
N VAL A 338 9.55 -6.28 -3.22
CA VAL A 338 8.63 -6.71 -4.29
C VAL A 338 9.20 -6.33 -5.65
N GLN A 339 9.76 -5.13 -5.81
CA GLN A 339 10.45 -4.74 -7.05
C GLN A 339 11.65 -5.65 -7.37
N THR A 340 12.35 -6.11 -6.32
CA THR A 340 13.52 -6.99 -6.46
C THR A 340 13.13 -8.40 -6.88
N ALA A 341 12.15 -9.00 -6.20
CA ALA A 341 11.74 -10.37 -6.46
C ALA A 341 10.88 -10.51 -7.73
N SER A 342 10.14 -9.47 -8.12
CA SER A 342 9.29 -9.48 -9.31
C SER A 342 10.02 -9.07 -10.60
N GLY A 343 11.32 -8.78 -10.52
CA GLY A 343 12.16 -8.43 -11.65
C GLY A 343 12.03 -7.01 -12.20
N ILE A 344 11.23 -6.15 -11.56
CA ILE A 344 11.15 -4.72 -11.89
C ILE A 344 12.52 -4.05 -11.79
N ALA A 345 13.25 -4.31 -10.70
CA ALA A 345 14.55 -3.67 -10.46
C ALA A 345 15.64 -4.13 -11.44
N LEU A 346 15.60 -5.40 -11.88
CA LEU A 346 16.54 -5.92 -12.87
C LEU A 346 16.22 -5.41 -14.27
N GLU A 347 14.96 -5.47 -14.71
CA GLU A 347 14.54 -4.91 -16.01
C GLU A 347 14.88 -3.42 -16.11
N GLY A 348 14.63 -2.67 -15.03
CA GLY A 348 15.02 -1.26 -14.96
C GLY A 348 16.53 -1.05 -15.11
N GLY A 349 17.36 -1.94 -14.54
CA GLY A 349 18.81 -1.92 -14.68
C GLY A 349 19.25 -2.20 -16.11
N LEU A 350 18.80 -3.31 -16.69
CA LEU A 350 19.11 -3.73 -18.06
C LEU A 350 18.82 -2.63 -19.09
N ARG A 351 17.65 -1.99 -18.98
CA ARG A 351 17.22 -0.90 -19.87
C ARG A 351 18.03 0.37 -19.73
N ALA A 352 18.66 0.53 -18.58
CA ALA A 352 19.50 1.67 -18.26
C ALA A 352 21.00 1.42 -18.46
N GLY A 353 21.40 0.19 -18.79
CA GLY A 353 22.81 -0.20 -18.88
C GLY A 353 23.52 -0.26 -17.52
N VAL A 354 22.80 -0.57 -16.44
CA VAL A 354 23.36 -0.79 -15.08
C VAL A 354 22.83 -2.10 -14.50
N GLU A 355 23.46 -2.63 -13.46
CA GLU A 355 23.13 -3.94 -12.90
C GLU A 355 21.73 -3.98 -12.27
N VAL A 356 21.38 -2.92 -11.55
CA VAL A 356 20.09 -2.81 -10.85
C VAL A 356 19.61 -1.36 -10.87
N ARG A 357 18.33 -1.14 -11.20
CA ARG A 357 17.69 0.16 -11.07
C ARG A 357 16.23 -0.01 -10.59
N PRO A 358 15.96 0.20 -9.30
CA PRO A 358 14.58 0.22 -8.81
C PRO A 358 13.81 1.43 -9.36
N LEU A 359 12.49 1.41 -9.18
CA LEU A 359 11.61 2.53 -9.51
C LEU A 359 12.04 3.81 -8.75
N PRO A 360 11.84 5.00 -9.33
CA PRO A 360 12.28 6.28 -8.75
C PRO A 360 11.52 6.67 -7.47
N ALA A 361 10.50 5.91 -7.09
CA ALA A 361 9.64 6.06 -5.91
C ALA A 361 9.40 4.69 -5.26
N GLN A 362 8.88 4.66 -4.02
CA GLN A 362 8.17 3.46 -3.53
C GLN A 362 6.80 3.40 -4.23
N ALA A 363 6.83 3.16 -5.54
CA ALA A 363 5.71 3.37 -6.44
C ALA A 363 4.59 2.34 -6.22
N LEU A 364 4.91 1.11 -5.84
CA LEU A 364 3.93 0.08 -5.51
C LEU A 364 3.19 0.44 -4.22
N ASP A 365 3.90 0.91 -3.20
CA ASP A 365 3.31 1.37 -1.95
C ASP A 365 2.35 2.54 -2.20
N HIS A 366 2.77 3.52 -3.01
CA HIS A 366 1.93 4.67 -3.33
C HIS A 366 0.71 4.29 -4.17
N SER A 367 0.91 3.49 -5.23
CA SER A 367 -0.17 2.96 -6.06
C SER A 367 -1.19 2.20 -5.21
N VAL A 368 -0.74 1.28 -4.35
CA VAL A 368 -1.65 0.53 -3.47
C VAL A 368 -2.39 1.45 -2.52
N GLY A 369 -1.76 2.48 -1.94
CA GLY A 369 -2.43 3.40 -1.04
C GLY A 369 -3.57 4.19 -1.70
N TYR A 370 -3.37 4.68 -2.93
CA TYR A 370 -4.43 5.38 -3.67
C TYR A 370 -5.50 4.41 -4.21
N LEU A 371 -5.11 3.24 -4.73
CA LEU A 371 -6.04 2.19 -5.13
C LEU A 371 -6.93 1.73 -3.98
N ALA A 372 -6.34 1.57 -2.79
CA ALA A 372 -7.04 1.21 -1.57
C ALA A 372 -8.07 2.27 -1.16
N ALA A 373 -7.70 3.55 -1.20
CA ALA A 373 -8.63 4.64 -0.90
C ALA A 373 -9.79 4.68 -1.91
N ALA A 374 -9.49 4.54 -3.21
CA ALA A 374 -10.51 4.46 -4.25
C ALA A 374 -11.46 3.28 -4.02
N ALA A 375 -10.92 2.09 -3.71
CA ALA A 375 -11.71 0.90 -3.43
C ALA A 375 -12.60 1.04 -2.19
N VAL A 376 -12.10 1.68 -1.12
CA VAL A 376 -12.90 1.97 0.09
C VAL A 376 -14.06 2.89 -0.26
N MET A 377 -13.83 3.97 -1.01
CA MET A 377 -14.89 4.90 -1.43
C MET A 377 -15.93 4.21 -2.33
N THR A 378 -15.49 3.40 -3.28
CA THR A 378 -16.38 2.59 -4.13
C THR A 378 -17.21 1.60 -3.32
N ALA A 379 -16.61 0.93 -2.33
CA ALA A 379 -17.32 0.00 -1.46
C ALA A 379 -18.34 0.72 -0.55
N LEU A 380 -18.01 1.89 -0.02
CA LEU A 380 -18.93 2.73 0.76
C LEU A 380 -20.15 3.17 -0.08
N ALA A 381 -19.91 3.63 -1.31
CA ALA A 381 -20.96 3.99 -2.26
C ALA A 381 -21.90 2.81 -2.56
N ARG A 382 -21.33 1.61 -2.82
CA ARG A 382 -22.13 0.39 -3.02
C ARG A 382 -22.92 0.00 -1.78
N ARG A 383 -22.28 -0.03 -0.60
CA ARG A 383 -22.95 -0.33 0.67
C ARG A 383 -24.15 0.58 0.93
N ALA A 384 -24.03 1.87 0.59
CA ALA A 384 -25.11 2.83 0.76
C ALA A 384 -26.36 2.51 -0.07
N ARG A 385 -26.22 1.77 -1.17
CA ARG A 385 -27.33 1.36 -2.04
C ARG A 385 -27.77 -0.09 -1.84
N GLU A 386 -26.82 -0.97 -1.59
CA GLU A 386 -26.99 -2.43 -1.69
C GLU A 386 -26.97 -3.13 -0.32
N GLY A 387 -26.51 -2.45 0.74
CA GLY A 387 -26.26 -3.07 2.04
C GLY A 387 -25.19 -4.15 2.00
N GLY A 388 -25.07 -4.92 3.07
CA GLY A 388 -24.04 -5.94 3.23
C GLY A 388 -22.67 -5.39 3.63
N SER A 389 -21.78 -6.30 4.01
CA SER A 389 -20.37 -6.00 4.28
C SER A 389 -19.52 -6.14 3.02
N TYR A 390 -18.41 -5.41 2.94
CA TYR A 390 -17.51 -5.43 1.79
C TYR A 390 -16.10 -5.76 2.24
N GLU A 391 -15.50 -6.77 1.61
CA GLU A 391 -14.10 -7.14 1.80
C GLU A 391 -13.29 -6.69 0.58
N ILE A 392 -12.26 -5.89 0.84
CA ILE A 392 -11.35 -5.38 -0.18
C ILE A 392 -9.98 -6.03 0.00
N ARG A 393 -9.39 -6.52 -1.09
CA ARG A 393 -8.04 -7.09 -1.09
C ARG A 393 -7.19 -6.48 -2.19
N VAL A 394 -5.98 -6.07 -1.82
CA VAL A 394 -4.98 -5.50 -2.74
C VAL A 394 -3.57 -5.89 -2.27
N SER A 395 -2.63 -6.02 -3.19
CA SER A 395 -1.24 -6.30 -2.81
C SER A 395 -0.23 -5.57 -3.67
N LEU A 396 0.95 -5.30 -3.08
CA LEU A 396 2.07 -4.69 -3.80
C LEU A 396 2.46 -5.52 -5.03
N ALA A 397 2.45 -6.86 -4.92
CA ALA A 397 2.83 -7.74 -6.01
C ALA A 397 1.78 -7.79 -7.15
N GLN A 398 0.47 -7.70 -6.86
CA GLN A 398 -0.56 -7.51 -7.90
C GLN A 398 -0.38 -6.16 -8.60
N THR A 399 -0.11 -5.10 -7.82
CA THR A 399 0.15 -3.76 -8.36
C THR A 399 1.46 -3.64 -9.13
N GLY A 400 2.50 -4.41 -8.80
CA GLY A 400 3.74 -4.45 -9.59
C GLY A 400 3.63 -5.27 -10.88
N ARG A 401 2.56 -6.06 -11.03
CA ARG A 401 2.25 -6.76 -12.28
C ARG A 401 1.47 -5.88 -13.25
N TRP A 402 0.50 -5.11 -12.74
CA TRP A 402 -0.21 -4.06 -13.47
C TRP A 402 0.77 -2.96 -13.88
#